data_AF-A0A841H323-F1
#
_entry.id   AF-A0A841H323-F1
#
_cell.length_a   1.000
_cell.length_b   1.000
_cell.length_c   1.000
_cell.angle_alpha   90.00
_cell.angle_beta   90.00
_cell.angle_gamma   90.00
#
_symmetry.space_group_name_H-M   'P 1'
#
loop_
_entity.id
_entity.type
_entity.pdbx_description
1 polymer ?
#
loop_
_entity_poly.entity_id
_entity_poly.type
_entity_poly.pdbx_seq_one_letter_code
_entity_poly.pdbx_strand_id
1 'polypeptide(L)'
;MMGMIGRPSRGGFALVAVLWIVVGMSALALAGGLAAREAVASSRNRADGADAAWRAEGCLERARAAVAEALRAPGSELPGLTVWARMDRIIAESNLLAGTGCDVRLRAAGAALDVNMVPEDGLRRFLRAAGARESAVDSLADALADWRDEDATPRPLGAEAAWYAANGLRAPRNGPLADGREVLYVRGWNRLPGIDSLLTVDPGRVPLNHAPAAVLAALPGFSMEAAARLGEMRMRGDAVRDLAAFPGSLSPGARDEILRRYPEFVAAATVEPDAWIVQARVGVGTPPAVSVVEVLLVRAAARAAVVRRRTWTE
;
A
#
# COMPACT_ATOMS: atom_id res chain seq x y z
N MET A 1 -23.60 -3.21 -97.94
CA MET A 1 -22.47 -2.29 -97.68
C MET A 1 -22.53 -1.89 -96.21
N MET A 2 -21.38 -2.03 -95.55
CA MET A 2 -21.14 -2.03 -94.10
C MET A 2 -21.42 -0.66 -93.44
N GLY A 3 -21.82 -0.65 -92.16
CA GLY A 3 -21.13 0.21 -91.20
C GLY A 3 -21.94 0.96 -90.14
N MET A 4 -21.63 0.61 -88.89
CA MET A 4 -21.58 1.44 -87.68
C MET A 4 -22.88 1.73 -86.90
N ILE A 5 -23.18 0.79 -86.00
CA ILE A 5 -23.91 1.04 -84.75
C ILE A 5 -22.93 1.71 -83.77
N GLY A 6 -23.19 2.96 -83.39
CA GLY A 6 -22.44 3.66 -82.34
C GLY A 6 -22.68 3.02 -80.97
N ARG A 7 -21.61 2.58 -80.30
CA ARG A 7 -21.68 2.09 -78.91
C ARG A 7 -21.87 3.27 -77.94
N PRO A 8 -22.86 3.25 -77.03
CA PRO A 8 -22.97 4.26 -75.99
C PRO A 8 -21.78 4.11 -75.02
N SER A 9 -21.12 5.22 -74.72
CA SER A 9 -19.97 5.30 -73.82
C SER A 9 -20.37 5.07 -72.35
N ARG A 10 -20.55 3.80 -71.96
CA ARG A 10 -20.69 3.34 -70.56
C ARG A 10 -19.35 3.33 -69.78
N GLY A 11 -18.40 4.19 -70.14
CA GLY A 11 -16.99 4.09 -69.71
C GLY A 11 -16.63 4.78 -68.39
N GLY A 12 -17.39 5.78 -67.93
CA GLY A 12 -17.06 6.55 -66.72
C GLY A 12 -17.61 5.97 -65.40
N PHE A 13 -18.83 5.43 -65.43
CA PHE A 13 -19.50 4.91 -64.24
C PHE A 13 -18.86 3.62 -63.70
N ALA A 14 -18.37 2.75 -64.60
CA ALA A 14 -17.72 1.50 -64.22
C ALA A 14 -16.48 1.74 -63.36
N LEU A 15 -15.66 2.75 -63.71
CA LEU A 15 -14.45 3.09 -62.95
C LEU A 15 -14.80 3.62 -61.55
N VAL A 16 -15.82 4.47 -61.44
CA VAL A 16 -16.29 5.02 -60.15
C VAL A 16 -16.85 3.91 -59.26
N ALA A 17 -17.66 3.00 -59.83
CA ALA A 17 -18.19 1.86 -59.09
C ALA A 17 -17.07 0.93 -58.59
N VAL A 18 -16.06 0.63 -59.42
CA VAL A 18 -14.90 -0.16 -59.03
C VAL A 18 -14.09 0.56 -57.95
N LEU A 19 -13.86 1.87 -58.06
CA LEU A 19 -13.16 2.65 -57.05
C LEU A 19 -13.86 2.58 -55.70
N TRP A 20 -15.18 2.76 -55.66
CA TRP A 20 -15.96 2.64 -54.42
C TRP A 20 -15.94 1.24 -53.83
N ILE A 21 -15.97 0.20 -54.66
CA ILE A 21 -15.81 -1.19 -54.19
C ILE A 21 -14.42 -1.38 -53.59
N VAL A 22 -13.36 -0.90 -54.24
CA VAL A 22 -11.99 -0.99 -53.71
C VAL A 22 -11.85 -0.22 -52.40
N VAL A 23 -12.38 1.00 -52.31
CA VAL A 23 -12.40 1.80 -51.07
C VAL A 23 -13.15 1.06 -49.96
N GLY A 24 -14.34 0.52 -50.24
CA GLY A 24 -15.13 -0.25 -49.28
C GLY A 24 -14.40 -1.51 -48.79
N MET A 25 -13.81 -2.28 -49.71
CA MET A 25 -13.02 -3.46 -49.36
C MET A 25 -11.77 -3.10 -48.54
N SER A 26 -11.10 -2.00 -48.89
CA SER A 26 -9.90 -1.53 -48.18
C SER A 26 -10.25 -1.08 -46.77
N ALA A 27 -11.37 -0.38 -46.60
CA ALA A 27 -11.87 0.02 -45.28
C ALA A 27 -12.24 -1.19 -44.41
N LEU A 28 -12.91 -2.20 -44.97
CA LEU A 28 -13.23 -3.44 -44.25
C LEU A 28 -11.97 -4.23 -43.88
N ALA A 29 -10.99 -4.34 -44.77
CA ALA A 29 -9.72 -4.99 -44.50
C ALA A 29 -8.94 -4.28 -43.39
N LEU A 30 -8.92 -2.94 -43.41
CA LEU A 30 -8.28 -2.14 -42.36
C LEU A 30 -9.00 -2.31 -41.01
N ALA A 31 -10.34 -2.23 -40.98
CA ALA A 31 -11.12 -2.42 -39.77
C ALA A 31 -10.93 -3.82 -39.18
N GLY A 32 -10.93 -4.86 -40.02
CA GLY A 32 -10.63 -6.24 -39.61
C GLY A 32 -9.21 -6.39 -39.08
N GLY A 33 -8.23 -5.73 -39.71
CA GLY A 33 -6.84 -5.72 -39.25
C GLY A 33 -6.66 -5.05 -37.88
N LEU A 34 -7.35 -3.93 -37.64
CA LEU A 34 -7.34 -3.24 -36.33
C LEU A 34 -8.01 -4.10 -35.25
N ALA A 35 -9.19 -4.66 -35.52
CA ALA A 35 -9.89 -5.55 -34.59
C ALA A 35 -9.07 -6.80 -34.25
N ALA A 36 -8.39 -7.39 -35.24
CA ALA A 36 -7.50 -8.53 -35.01
C ALA A 36 -6.29 -8.16 -34.13
N ARG A 37 -5.70 -6.97 -34.33
CA ARG A 37 -4.60 -6.48 -33.49
C ARG A 37 -5.04 -6.29 -32.03
N GLU A 38 -6.22 -5.71 -31.81
CA GLU A 38 -6.80 -5.54 -30.47
C GLU A 38 -7.11 -6.89 -29.81
N ALA A 39 -7.69 -7.83 -30.55
CA ALA A 39 -7.97 -9.17 -30.05
C ALA A 39 -6.69 -9.91 -29.63
N VAL A 40 -5.62 -9.83 -30.44
CA VAL A 40 -4.31 -10.41 -30.10
C VAL A 40 -3.70 -9.72 -28.89
N ALA A 41 -3.73 -8.38 -28.83
CA ALA A 41 -3.21 -7.63 -27.69
C ALA A 41 -3.96 -7.97 -26.39
N SER A 42 -5.29 -8.00 -26.43
CA SER A 42 -6.13 -8.43 -25.28
C SER A 42 -5.84 -9.86 -24.85
N SER A 43 -5.65 -10.78 -25.79
CA SER A 43 -5.30 -12.17 -25.47
C SER A 43 -3.93 -12.28 -24.83
N ARG A 44 -2.94 -11.52 -25.30
CA ARG A 44 -1.60 -11.46 -24.70
C ARG A 44 -1.64 -10.88 -23.30
N ASN A 45 -2.32 -9.76 -23.08
CA ASN A 45 -2.45 -9.15 -21.76
C ASN A 45 -3.11 -10.10 -20.75
N ARG A 46 -4.11 -10.87 -21.17
CA ARG A 46 -4.73 -11.90 -20.32
C ARG A 46 -3.77 -13.04 -19.99
N ALA A 47 -2.98 -13.50 -20.96
CA ALA A 47 -1.98 -14.53 -20.74
C ALA A 47 -0.85 -14.04 -19.82
N ASP A 48 -0.32 -12.84 -20.06
CA ASP A 48 0.72 -12.21 -19.24
C ASP A 48 0.22 -11.96 -17.81
N GLY A 49 -1.03 -11.50 -17.64
CA GLY A 49 -1.64 -11.33 -16.33
C GLY A 49 -1.82 -12.64 -15.56
N ALA A 50 -2.22 -13.72 -16.25
CA ALA A 50 -2.30 -15.05 -15.65
C ALA A 50 -0.91 -15.57 -15.24
N ASP A 51 0.11 -15.38 -16.09
CA ASP A 51 1.49 -15.76 -15.79
C ASP A 51 2.04 -14.96 -14.59
N ALA A 52 1.82 -13.65 -14.56
CA ALA A 52 2.18 -12.79 -13.43
C ALA A 52 1.53 -13.26 -12.12
N ALA A 53 0.24 -13.61 -12.16
CA ALA A 53 -0.48 -14.10 -10.98
C ALA A 53 0.13 -15.40 -10.45
N TRP A 54 0.32 -16.42 -11.28
CA TRP A 54 0.90 -17.70 -10.85
C TRP A 54 2.36 -17.57 -10.38
N ARG A 55 3.15 -16.69 -11.00
CA ARG A 55 4.50 -16.39 -10.53
C ARG A 55 4.50 -15.68 -9.18
N ALA A 56 3.59 -14.72 -8.95
CA ALA A 56 3.45 -14.06 -7.66
C ALA A 56 3.08 -15.06 -6.55
N GLU A 57 2.21 -16.04 -6.84
CA GLU A 57 1.92 -17.16 -5.94
C GLU A 57 3.17 -17.99 -5.64
N GLY A 58 3.95 -18.36 -6.66
CA GLY A 58 5.20 -19.07 -6.47
C GLY A 58 6.23 -18.29 -5.65
N CYS A 59 6.28 -16.96 -5.79
CA CYS A 59 7.14 -16.10 -4.98
C CYS A 59 6.67 -16.04 -3.53
N LEU A 60 5.36 -15.96 -3.30
CA LEU A 60 4.80 -16.00 -1.95
C LEU A 60 5.10 -17.34 -1.25
N GLU A 61 4.92 -18.46 -1.93
CA GLU A 61 5.17 -19.78 -1.32
C GLU A 61 6.66 -19.98 -0.99
N ARG A 62 7.58 -19.44 -1.81
CA ARG A 62 9.01 -19.37 -1.45
C ARG A 62 9.26 -18.52 -0.21
N ALA A 63 8.63 -17.35 -0.11
CA ALA A 63 8.73 -16.50 1.07
C ALA A 63 8.21 -17.22 2.33
N ARG A 64 7.08 -17.93 2.23
CA ARG A 64 6.52 -18.74 3.33
C ARG A 64 7.44 -19.89 3.71
N ALA A 65 8.07 -20.55 2.73
CA ALA A 65 9.06 -21.59 2.99
C ALA A 65 10.27 -21.02 3.73
N ALA A 66 10.77 -19.85 3.32
CA ALA A 66 11.87 -19.15 4.00
C ALA A 66 11.51 -18.75 5.44
N VAL A 67 10.30 -18.26 5.69
CA VAL A 67 9.80 -17.99 7.05
C VAL A 67 9.76 -19.27 7.87
N ALA A 68 9.29 -20.37 7.29
CA ALA A 68 9.20 -21.65 7.98
C ALA A 68 10.58 -22.28 8.24
N GLU A 69 11.57 -22.07 7.38
CA GLU A 69 12.97 -22.47 7.60
C GLU A 69 13.58 -21.66 8.74
N ALA A 70 13.42 -20.34 8.72
CA ALA A 70 13.91 -19.44 9.77
C ALA A 70 13.35 -19.81 11.16
N LEU A 71 12.05 -20.13 11.25
CA LEU A 71 11.41 -20.50 12.52
C LEU A 71 11.85 -21.88 13.05
N ARG A 72 12.36 -22.78 12.19
CA ARG A 72 12.85 -24.10 12.59
C ARG A 72 14.34 -24.13 12.90
N ALA A 73 15.11 -23.15 12.41
CA ALA A 73 16.54 -23.09 12.61
C ALA A 73 16.86 -23.05 14.13
N PRO A 74 17.67 -23.98 14.65
CA PRO A 74 18.10 -23.94 16.05
C PRO A 74 18.83 -22.61 16.31
N GLY A 75 18.32 -21.86 17.30
CA GLY A 75 18.43 -20.41 17.34
C GLY A 75 19.86 -19.85 17.38
N SER A 76 20.10 -18.80 16.59
CA SER A 76 20.84 -17.65 17.10
C SER A 76 19.85 -16.72 17.79
N GLU A 77 19.26 -17.18 18.90
CA GLU A 77 18.62 -16.27 19.84
C GLU A 77 19.73 -15.41 20.44
N LEU A 78 20.06 -14.32 19.74
CA LEU A 78 20.77 -13.21 20.37
C LEU A 78 19.94 -12.83 21.61
N PRO A 79 20.56 -12.63 22.78
CA PRO A 79 19.81 -12.25 23.97
C PRO A 79 18.89 -11.07 23.67
N GLY A 80 17.57 -11.27 23.74
CA GLY A 80 16.56 -10.21 23.70
C GLY A 80 15.89 -9.86 22.36
N LEU A 81 16.19 -10.53 21.23
CA LEU A 81 15.36 -10.43 20.02
C LEU A 81 15.16 -11.79 19.37
N THR A 82 13.90 -12.22 19.21
CA THR A 82 13.63 -13.52 18.59
C THR A 82 13.85 -13.48 17.07
N VAL A 83 13.84 -14.66 16.45
CA VAL A 83 13.80 -14.80 14.97
C VAL A 83 12.60 -14.04 14.40
N TRP A 84 11.46 -14.03 15.09
CA TRP A 84 10.24 -13.37 14.63
C TRP A 84 10.40 -11.85 14.53
N ALA A 85 11.12 -11.23 15.47
CA ALA A 85 11.40 -9.80 15.46
C ALA A 85 12.31 -9.34 14.30
N ARG A 86 12.98 -10.26 13.60
CA ARG A 86 13.96 -9.95 12.54
C ARG A 86 13.58 -10.55 11.19
N MET A 87 12.31 -10.94 11.03
CA MET A 87 11.86 -11.69 9.86
C MET A 87 12.04 -10.89 8.56
N ASP A 88 11.84 -9.58 8.58
CA ASP A 88 12.14 -8.69 7.46
C ASP A 88 13.57 -8.86 6.92
N ARG A 89 14.57 -8.83 7.81
CA ARG A 89 15.99 -8.99 7.43
C ARG A 89 16.30 -10.41 6.97
N ILE A 90 15.82 -11.41 7.70
CA ILE A 90 16.06 -12.82 7.39
C ILE A 90 15.51 -13.18 6.01
N ILE A 91 14.32 -12.68 5.66
CA ILE A 91 13.71 -12.96 4.36
C ILE A 91 14.39 -12.15 3.25
N ALA A 92 14.80 -10.91 3.51
CA ALA A 92 15.57 -10.12 2.54
C ALA A 92 16.89 -10.79 2.13
N GLU A 93 17.51 -11.55 3.03
CA GLU A 93 18.78 -12.27 2.81
C GLU A 93 18.58 -13.76 2.44
N SER A 94 17.34 -14.21 2.22
CA SER A 94 17.04 -15.63 1.99
C SER A 94 17.52 -16.13 0.63
N ASN A 95 18.29 -17.23 0.64
CA ASN A 95 18.70 -17.94 -0.57
C ASN A 95 17.51 -18.54 -1.37
N LEU A 96 16.34 -18.73 -0.73
CA LEU A 96 15.14 -19.19 -1.43
C LEU A 96 14.51 -18.11 -2.32
N LEU A 97 14.86 -16.83 -2.09
CA LEU A 97 14.38 -15.69 -2.87
C LEU A 97 15.48 -15.11 -3.76
N ALA A 98 16.74 -15.18 -3.33
CA ALA A 98 17.88 -14.71 -4.10
C ALA A 98 17.93 -15.33 -5.52
N GLY A 99 18.14 -14.49 -6.53
CA GLY A 99 18.28 -14.93 -7.94
C GLY A 99 16.98 -15.42 -8.62
N THR A 100 15.84 -15.39 -7.94
CA THR A 100 14.55 -15.88 -8.50
C THR A 100 13.76 -14.84 -9.29
N GLY A 101 14.13 -13.55 -9.19
CA GLY A 101 13.37 -12.44 -9.76
C GLY A 101 12.08 -12.08 -9.00
N CYS A 102 11.85 -12.68 -7.83
CA CYS A 102 10.73 -12.37 -6.96
C CYS A 102 10.96 -11.05 -6.18
N ASP A 103 10.10 -10.03 -6.37
CA ASP A 103 10.05 -8.87 -5.47
C ASP A 103 9.15 -9.22 -4.29
N VAL A 104 9.77 -9.65 -3.19
CA VAL A 104 9.08 -9.98 -1.93
C VAL A 104 9.47 -8.97 -0.87
N ARG A 105 8.47 -8.40 -0.19
CA ARG A 105 8.65 -7.45 0.90
C ARG A 105 7.92 -7.90 2.14
N LEU A 106 8.58 -7.76 3.28
CA LEU A 106 8.00 -7.97 4.60
C LEU A 106 7.86 -6.64 5.32
N ARG A 107 6.66 -6.39 5.84
CA ARG A 107 6.37 -5.23 6.69
C ARG A 107 5.75 -5.70 7.99
N ALA A 108 6.22 -5.13 9.10
CA ALA A 108 5.61 -5.41 10.39
C ALA A 108 4.17 -4.86 10.42
N ALA A 109 3.20 -5.68 10.81
CA ALA A 109 1.84 -5.20 11.06
C ALA A 109 1.87 -4.17 12.22
N GLY A 110 1.05 -3.12 12.13
CA GLY A 110 1.07 -2.00 13.06
C GLY A 110 2.21 -0.99 12.84
N ALA A 111 3.11 -1.20 11.87
CA ALA A 111 4.12 -0.21 11.50
C ALA A 111 3.55 0.97 10.69
N ALA A 112 2.29 0.90 10.28
CA ALA A 112 1.51 2.01 9.73
C ALA A 112 0.40 2.37 10.72
N LEU A 113 0.04 3.66 10.79
CA LEU A 113 -0.98 4.16 11.69
C LEU A 113 -2.38 3.82 11.18
N ASP A 114 -3.20 3.20 12.02
CA ASP A 114 -4.62 2.99 11.73
C ASP A 114 -5.38 4.32 11.79
N VAL A 115 -5.77 4.82 10.62
CA VAL A 115 -6.47 6.11 10.47
C VAL A 115 -7.88 6.12 11.06
N ASN A 116 -8.50 4.95 11.20
CA ASN A 116 -9.85 4.81 11.74
C ASN A 116 -9.84 4.72 13.27
N MET A 117 -8.73 4.26 13.87
CA MET A 117 -8.63 4.04 15.31
C MET A 117 -7.76 5.05 16.06
N VAL A 118 -6.96 5.86 15.36
CA VAL A 118 -6.08 6.86 15.99
C VAL A 118 -6.88 7.94 16.75
N PRO A 119 -6.59 8.20 18.04
CA PRO A 119 -7.17 9.31 18.79
C PRO A 119 -6.68 10.67 18.28
N GLU A 120 -7.48 11.72 18.46
CA GLU A 120 -7.21 13.08 17.95
C GLU A 120 -5.83 13.62 18.36
N ASP A 121 -5.46 13.48 19.64
CA ASP A 121 -4.15 13.92 20.13
C ASP A 121 -2.99 13.13 19.49
N GLY A 122 -3.19 11.82 19.27
CA GLY A 122 -2.21 10.98 18.59
C GLY A 122 -2.06 11.36 17.12
N LEU A 123 -3.18 11.65 16.45
CA LEU A 123 -3.20 12.11 15.07
C LEU A 123 -2.45 13.44 14.90
N ARG A 124 -2.65 14.41 15.80
CA ARG A 124 -1.91 15.68 15.77
C ARG A 124 -0.41 15.49 15.93
N ARG A 125 0.02 14.64 16.87
CA ARG A 125 1.46 14.32 17.03
C ARG A 125 2.03 13.61 15.81
N PHE A 126 1.29 12.67 15.24
CA PHE A 126 1.64 12.00 13.98
C PHE A 126 1.82 13.01 12.84
N LEU A 127 0.87 13.92 12.64
CA LEU A 127 0.91 14.91 11.56
C LEU A 127 2.13 15.82 11.67
N ARG A 128 2.44 16.33 12.88
CA ARG A 128 3.66 17.12 13.12
C ARG A 128 4.92 16.33 12.76
N ALA A 129 5.02 15.09 13.23
CA ALA A 129 6.15 14.22 12.96
C ALA A 129 6.24 13.78 11.49
N ALA A 130 5.12 13.76 10.76
CA ALA A 130 5.05 13.53 9.32
C ALA A 130 5.38 14.79 8.49
N GLY A 131 5.74 15.91 9.12
CA GLY A 131 6.16 17.14 8.45
C GLY A 131 5.02 18.12 8.13
N ALA A 132 3.83 17.93 8.71
CA ALA A 132 2.79 18.95 8.61
C ALA A 132 3.22 20.24 9.32
N ARG A 133 2.95 21.38 8.69
CA ARG A 133 3.13 22.70 9.32
C ARG A 133 2.20 22.81 10.52
N GLU A 134 2.66 23.40 11.62
CA GLU A 134 1.86 23.56 12.84
C GLU A 134 0.49 24.21 12.57
N SER A 135 0.46 25.25 11.73
CA SER A 135 -0.78 25.95 11.35
C SER A 135 -1.76 25.12 10.50
N ALA A 136 -1.36 23.93 10.02
CA ALA A 136 -2.21 23.03 9.26
C ALA A 136 -2.69 21.81 10.07
N VAL A 137 -2.09 21.52 11.23
CA VAL A 137 -2.33 20.28 11.99
C VAL A 137 -3.79 20.13 12.37
N ASP A 138 -4.39 21.16 12.98
CA ASP A 138 -5.79 21.11 13.41
C ASP A 138 -6.74 21.01 12.22
N SER A 139 -6.47 21.74 11.13
CA SER A 139 -7.28 21.64 9.92
C SER A 139 -7.22 20.27 9.25
N LEU A 140 -6.08 19.58 9.31
CA LEU A 140 -5.93 18.24 8.74
C LEU A 140 -6.61 17.19 9.62
N ALA A 141 -6.53 17.35 10.94
CA ALA A 141 -7.19 16.49 11.91
C ALA A 141 -8.72 16.61 11.81
N ASP A 142 -9.25 17.84 11.81
CA ASP A 142 -10.68 18.10 11.66
C ASP A 142 -11.21 17.58 10.32
N ALA A 143 -10.48 17.81 9.22
CA ALA A 143 -10.89 17.29 7.91
C ALA A 143 -10.92 15.75 7.84
N LEU A 144 -10.03 15.06 8.55
CA LEU A 144 -10.09 13.59 8.64
C LEU A 144 -11.24 13.14 9.53
N ALA A 145 -11.56 13.89 10.59
CA ALA A 145 -12.69 13.58 11.47
C ALA A 145 -14.02 13.70 10.71
N ASP A 146 -14.27 14.81 10.03
CA ASP A 146 -15.47 15.02 9.19
C ASP A 146 -15.55 14.03 8.02
N TRP A 147 -14.40 13.50 7.55
CA TRP A 147 -14.44 12.44 6.53
C TRP A 147 -14.99 11.12 7.06
N ARG A 148 -14.83 10.88 8.36
CA ARG A 148 -15.06 9.60 9.04
C ARG A 148 -16.38 9.52 9.77
N ASP A 149 -16.90 10.64 10.28
CA ASP A 149 -18.14 10.66 11.05
C ASP A 149 -19.36 10.57 10.12
N GLU A 150 -20.51 10.21 10.71
CA GLU A 150 -21.74 9.93 9.96
C GLU A 150 -22.55 11.19 9.66
N ASP A 151 -22.22 12.30 10.32
CA ASP A 151 -22.99 13.53 10.21
C ASP A 151 -22.56 14.37 9.00
N ALA A 152 -23.07 15.59 8.90
CA ALA A 152 -22.81 16.50 7.77
C ALA A 152 -22.46 17.91 8.27
N THR A 153 -22.11 18.02 9.56
CA THR A 153 -21.84 19.28 10.25
C THR A 153 -20.34 19.47 10.32
N PRO A 154 -19.78 20.40 9.55
CA PRO A 154 -18.33 20.55 9.51
C PRO A 154 -17.81 21.02 10.87
N ARG A 155 -16.71 20.42 11.30
CA ARG A 155 -15.91 20.94 12.43
C ARG A 155 -15.36 22.33 12.12
N PRO A 156 -14.90 23.10 13.15
CA PRO A 156 -14.42 24.47 12.96
C PRO A 156 -13.38 24.64 11.86
N LEU A 157 -12.45 23.69 11.73
CA LEU A 157 -11.45 23.66 10.67
C LEU A 157 -11.59 22.42 9.78
N GLY A 158 -12.80 21.85 9.71
CA GLY A 158 -13.13 20.62 8.98
C GLY A 158 -13.63 20.86 7.56
N ALA A 159 -14.17 19.84 6.92
CA ALA A 159 -14.81 19.93 5.61
C ALA A 159 -15.77 18.78 5.38
N GLU A 160 -16.95 19.14 4.89
CA GLU A 160 -18.06 18.22 4.64
C GLU A 160 -18.45 18.18 3.16
N ALA A 161 -19.41 17.32 2.81
CA ALA A 161 -19.88 17.11 1.43
C ALA A 161 -20.09 18.41 0.63
N ALA A 162 -20.64 19.46 1.24
CA ALA A 162 -20.84 20.76 0.60
C ALA A 162 -19.51 21.43 0.18
N TRP A 163 -18.47 21.37 1.02
CA TRP A 163 -17.15 21.91 0.72
C TRP A 163 -16.50 21.14 -0.44
N TYR A 164 -16.58 19.80 -0.41
CA TYR A 164 -16.01 18.96 -1.48
C TYR A 164 -16.71 19.18 -2.81
N ALA A 165 -18.04 19.23 -2.82
CA ALA A 165 -18.84 19.50 -4.01
C ALA A 165 -18.52 20.87 -4.63
N ALA A 166 -18.38 21.92 -3.81
CA ALA A 166 -18.02 23.26 -4.26
C ALA A 166 -16.63 23.33 -4.93
N ASN A 167 -15.75 22.37 -4.63
CA ASN A 167 -14.41 22.27 -5.21
C ASN A 167 -14.31 21.22 -6.33
N GLY A 168 -15.43 20.61 -6.75
CA GLY A 168 -15.45 19.55 -7.76
C GLY A 168 -14.72 18.27 -7.31
N LEU A 169 -14.63 18.06 -6.00
CA LEU A 169 -13.96 16.91 -5.39
C LEU A 169 -14.97 15.86 -4.96
N ARG A 170 -14.48 14.62 -4.77
CA ARG A 170 -15.27 13.52 -4.23
C ARG A 170 -15.72 13.86 -2.80
N ALA A 171 -17.02 13.74 -2.54
CA ALA A 171 -17.58 13.88 -1.20
C ALA A 171 -17.10 12.75 -0.26
N PRO A 172 -17.01 13.03 1.06
CA PRO A 172 -16.76 12.02 2.06
C PRO A 172 -17.83 10.92 2.01
N ARG A 173 -17.48 9.72 2.47
CA ARG A 173 -18.41 8.60 2.59
C ARG A 173 -19.17 8.59 3.90
N ASN A 174 -18.81 9.50 4.80
CA ASN A 174 -19.36 9.66 6.14
C ASN A 174 -19.27 8.35 6.93
N GLY A 175 -18.05 7.82 7.00
CA GLY A 175 -17.78 6.54 7.61
C GLY A 175 -16.29 6.15 7.55
N PRO A 176 -15.90 5.00 8.12
CA PRO A 176 -14.52 4.55 8.14
C PRO A 176 -13.89 4.51 6.74
N LEU A 177 -12.60 4.84 6.67
CA LEU A 177 -11.81 4.67 5.46
C LEU A 177 -11.71 3.17 5.16
N ALA A 178 -11.81 2.83 3.87
CA ALA A 178 -11.80 1.44 3.39
C ALA A 178 -10.39 1.02 2.99
N ASP A 179 -9.54 2.00 2.70
CA ASP A 179 -8.13 1.83 2.38
C ASP A 179 -7.35 3.05 2.89
N GLY A 180 -6.09 2.86 3.32
CA GLY A 180 -5.26 3.95 3.84
C GLY A 180 -5.00 5.06 2.80
N ARG A 181 -4.98 4.72 1.50
CA ARG A 181 -4.79 5.68 0.40
C ARG A 181 -5.97 6.62 0.20
N GLU A 182 -7.15 6.27 0.71
CA GLU A 182 -8.32 7.13 0.63
C GLU A 182 -8.11 8.47 1.34
N VAL A 183 -7.18 8.52 2.29
CA VAL A 183 -6.75 9.75 2.95
C VAL A 183 -6.31 10.83 1.96
N LEU A 184 -5.84 10.45 0.76
CA LEU A 184 -5.43 11.41 -0.27
C LEU A 184 -6.60 12.22 -0.84
N TYR A 185 -7.84 11.77 -0.65
CA TYR A 185 -9.04 12.54 -0.97
C TYR A 185 -9.47 13.47 0.17
N VAL A 186 -8.94 13.29 1.39
CA VAL A 186 -9.22 14.16 2.53
C VAL A 186 -8.53 15.51 2.31
N ARG A 187 -9.25 16.60 2.63
CA ARG A 187 -8.80 17.95 2.37
C ARG A 187 -7.41 18.21 2.97
N GLY A 188 -6.46 18.56 2.11
CA GLY A 188 -5.10 18.96 2.48
C GLY A 188 -4.10 17.83 2.68
N TRP A 189 -4.54 16.58 2.85
CA TRP A 189 -3.67 15.43 3.10
C TRP A 189 -2.79 15.06 1.91
N ASN A 190 -3.27 15.28 0.69
CA ASN A 190 -2.50 15.10 -0.55
C ASN A 190 -1.26 16.00 -0.67
N ARG A 191 -1.10 17.00 0.21
CA ARG A 191 0.07 17.88 0.26
C ARG A 191 1.19 17.33 1.14
N LEU A 192 0.94 16.26 1.90
CA LEU A 192 1.93 15.59 2.73
C LEU A 192 2.64 14.51 1.91
N PRO A 193 3.94 14.66 1.60
CA PRO A 193 4.64 13.72 0.73
C PRO A 193 4.77 12.34 1.39
N GLY A 194 4.37 11.28 0.68
CA GLY A 194 4.52 9.88 1.10
C GLY A 194 3.64 9.45 2.27
N ILE A 195 2.64 10.25 2.64
CA ILE A 195 1.76 10.00 3.80
C ILE A 195 0.98 8.70 3.67
N ASP A 196 0.62 8.32 2.46
CA ASP A 196 -0.10 7.10 2.12
C ASP A 196 0.68 5.83 2.52
N SER A 197 2.01 5.89 2.57
CA SER A 197 2.86 4.78 2.99
C SER A 197 2.93 4.56 4.52
N LEU A 198 2.47 5.56 5.29
CA LEU A 198 2.50 5.60 6.75
C LEU A 198 1.17 5.24 7.39
N LEU A 199 0.13 5.00 6.58
CA LEU A 199 -1.24 4.84 7.01
C LEU A 199 -1.82 3.50 6.59
N THR A 200 -2.77 3.01 7.38
CA THR A 200 -3.50 1.77 7.13
C THR A 200 -4.91 1.89 7.71
N VAL A 201 -5.76 0.93 7.37
CA VAL A 201 -7.07 0.71 8.01
C VAL A 201 -7.09 -0.60 8.81
N ASP A 202 -5.98 -1.35 8.77
CA ASP A 202 -5.83 -2.59 9.52
C ASP A 202 -5.35 -2.25 10.94
N PRO A 203 -6.09 -2.66 12.00
CA PRO A 203 -5.70 -2.38 13.38
C PRO A 203 -4.47 -3.20 13.79
N GLY A 204 -3.73 -2.69 14.78
CA GLY A 204 -2.59 -3.42 15.35
C GLY A 204 -1.81 -2.59 16.36
N ARG A 205 -1.07 -3.27 17.24
CA ARG A 205 -0.12 -2.61 18.13
C ARG A 205 1.11 -2.15 17.34
N VAL A 206 1.65 -0.99 17.70
CA VAL A 206 2.79 -0.39 17.03
C VAL A 206 4.08 -1.10 17.45
N PRO A 207 4.79 -1.76 16.51
CA PRO A 207 6.05 -2.43 16.81
C PRO A 207 7.19 -1.39 16.93
N LEU A 208 7.66 -1.16 18.15
CA LEU A 208 8.66 -0.12 18.45
C LEU A 208 9.95 -0.27 17.68
N ASN A 209 10.33 -1.46 17.20
CA ASN A 209 11.56 -1.64 16.45
C ASN A 209 11.42 -1.46 14.93
N HIS A 210 10.18 -1.40 14.41
CA HIS A 210 9.91 -1.34 12.96
C HIS A 210 9.09 -0.12 12.53
N ALA A 211 8.29 0.48 13.42
CA ALA A 211 7.43 1.60 13.07
C ALA A 211 8.25 2.87 12.72
N PRO A 212 7.87 3.66 11.70
CA PRO A 212 8.47 4.96 11.41
C PRO A 212 8.28 5.96 12.56
N ALA A 213 9.15 6.97 12.63
CA ALA A 213 9.11 8.00 13.68
C ALA A 213 7.74 8.70 13.78
N ALA A 214 7.09 8.98 12.65
CA ALA A 214 5.77 9.60 12.64
C ALA A 214 4.70 8.72 13.33
N VAL A 215 4.69 7.42 13.05
CA VAL A 215 3.75 6.46 13.65
C VAL A 215 4.03 6.30 15.15
N LEU A 216 5.30 6.28 15.54
CA LEU A 216 5.70 6.25 16.95
C LEU A 216 5.22 7.48 17.72
N ALA A 217 5.28 8.67 17.13
CA ALA A 217 4.81 9.91 17.75
C ALA A 217 3.30 9.89 18.07
N ALA A 218 2.52 9.05 17.37
CA ALA A 218 1.10 8.87 17.67
C ALA A 218 0.86 8.18 19.01
N LEU A 219 1.83 7.39 19.51
CA LEU A 219 1.67 6.60 20.72
C LEU A 219 1.42 7.49 21.97
N PRO A 220 0.61 7.02 22.93
CA PRO A 220 0.36 7.75 24.17
C PRO A 220 1.65 8.00 24.96
N GLY A 221 1.91 9.26 25.33
CA GLY A 221 3.09 9.64 26.10
C GLY A 221 4.43 9.55 25.36
N PHE A 222 4.42 9.15 24.08
CA PHE A 222 5.65 8.94 23.32
C PHE A 222 6.14 10.27 22.72
N SER A 223 7.13 10.88 23.38
CA SER A 223 7.66 12.19 23.01
C SER A 223 8.60 12.13 21.79
N MET A 224 8.94 13.30 21.24
CA MET A 224 9.96 13.41 20.18
C MET A 224 11.32 12.90 20.65
N GLU A 225 11.67 13.09 21.93
CA GLU A 225 12.89 12.56 22.52
C GLU A 225 12.86 11.02 22.51
N ALA A 226 11.74 10.40 22.89
CA ALA A 226 11.60 8.95 22.84
C ALA A 226 11.77 8.39 21.42
N ALA A 227 11.20 9.09 20.42
CA ALA A 227 11.39 8.74 19.01
C ALA A 227 12.83 8.89 18.54
N ALA A 228 13.51 9.99 18.92
CA ALA A 228 14.91 10.22 18.60
C ALA A 228 15.81 9.15 19.24
N ARG A 229 15.61 8.86 20.53
CA ARG A 229 16.36 7.84 21.27
C ARG A 229 16.22 6.46 20.63
N LEU A 230 15.01 6.08 20.24
CA LEU A 230 14.74 4.84 19.53
C LEU A 230 15.40 4.81 18.15
N GLY A 231 15.40 5.93 17.42
CA GLY A 231 16.14 6.10 16.17
C GLY A 231 17.65 5.86 16.35
N GLU A 232 18.27 6.45 17.37
CA GLU A 232 19.68 6.24 17.71
C GLU A 232 20.00 4.79 18.08
N MET A 233 19.10 4.10 18.80
CA MET A 233 19.25 2.69 19.10
C MET A 233 19.30 1.88 17.80
N ARG A 234 18.33 2.08 16.90
CA ARG A 234 18.27 1.39 15.61
C ARG A 234 19.52 1.62 14.75
N MET A 235 20.02 2.86 14.70
CA MET A 235 21.23 3.20 13.94
C MET A 235 22.49 2.47 14.45
N ARG A 236 22.54 2.17 15.75
CA ARG A 236 23.64 1.40 16.36
C ARG A 236 23.43 -0.12 16.29
N GLY A 237 22.32 -0.57 15.71
CA GLY A 237 21.93 -1.99 15.69
C GLY A 237 21.32 -2.49 17.01
N ASP A 238 21.08 -1.59 17.98
CA ASP A 238 20.34 -1.89 19.20
C ASP A 238 18.84 -1.95 18.91
N ALA A 239 18.09 -2.59 19.81
CA ALA A 239 16.63 -2.64 19.77
C ALA A 239 16.04 -2.54 21.17
N VAL A 240 14.80 -2.07 21.25
CA VAL A 240 14.01 -2.17 22.47
C VAL A 240 13.64 -3.64 22.67
N ARG A 241 13.83 -4.15 23.88
CA ARG A 241 13.58 -5.56 24.24
C ARG A 241 12.43 -5.72 25.21
N ASP A 242 12.15 -4.67 25.95
CA ASP A 242 11.11 -4.61 26.97
C ASP A 242 10.52 -3.19 27.00
N LEU A 243 9.20 -3.10 26.93
CA LEU A 243 8.46 -1.85 27.02
C LEU A 243 8.61 -1.20 28.39
N ALA A 244 8.75 -1.98 29.47
CA ALA A 244 8.92 -1.47 30.83
C ALA A 244 10.32 -0.90 31.08
N ALA A 245 11.35 -1.49 30.48
CA ALA A 245 12.73 -1.01 30.59
C ALA A 245 13.03 0.22 29.71
N PHE A 246 12.33 0.38 28.58
CA PHE A 246 12.61 1.45 27.61
C PHE A 246 12.59 2.88 28.22
N PRO A 247 11.60 3.28 29.05
CA PRO A 247 11.59 4.60 29.69
C PRO A 247 12.82 4.89 30.57
N GLY A 248 13.50 3.85 31.05
CA GLY A 248 14.76 3.98 31.78
C GLY A 248 15.90 4.59 30.94
N SER A 249 15.80 4.53 29.61
CA SER A 249 16.78 5.09 28.68
C SER A 249 16.53 6.55 28.28
N LEU A 250 15.44 7.15 28.79
CA LEU A 250 15.00 8.51 28.48
C LEU A 250 15.35 9.49 29.61
N SER A 251 15.33 10.79 29.29
CA SER A 251 15.35 11.88 30.27
C SER A 251 14.18 11.76 31.27
N PRO A 252 14.28 12.36 32.47
CA PRO A 252 13.18 12.34 33.44
C PRO A 252 11.86 12.86 32.85
N GLY A 253 11.88 13.94 32.07
CA GLY A 253 10.68 14.52 31.47
C GLY A 253 10.00 13.58 30.47
N ALA A 254 10.76 13.04 29.51
CA ALA A 254 10.23 12.10 28.53
C ALA A 254 9.78 10.77 29.16
N ARG A 255 10.49 10.30 30.20
CA ARG A 255 10.08 9.16 31.01
C ARG A 255 8.73 9.40 31.68
N ASP A 256 8.57 10.55 32.33
CA ASP A 256 7.33 10.89 33.05
C ASP A 256 6.12 11.01 32.12
N GLU A 257 6.32 11.48 30.87
CA GLU A 257 5.27 11.50 29.85
C GLU A 257 4.73 10.10 29.53
N ILE A 258 5.63 9.12 29.34
CA ILE A 258 5.23 7.72 29.12
C ILE A 258 4.58 7.16 30.38
N LEU A 259 5.15 7.38 31.56
CA LEU A 259 4.65 6.81 32.81
C LEU A 259 3.23 7.28 33.16
N ARG A 260 2.89 8.55 32.86
CA ARG A 260 1.53 9.09 33.04
C ARG A 260 0.48 8.40 32.17
N ARG A 261 0.89 7.84 31.03
CA ARG A 261 0.04 7.19 30.03
C ARG A 261 0.45 5.74 29.81
N TYR A 262 1.06 5.12 30.84
CA TYR A 262 1.69 3.82 30.70
C TYR A 262 0.71 2.72 30.32
N PRO A 263 -0.50 2.63 30.92
CA PRO A 263 -1.50 1.63 30.52
C PRO A 263 -1.87 1.72 29.04
N GLU A 264 -2.08 2.93 28.52
CA GLU A 264 -2.42 3.16 27.12
C GLU A 264 -1.21 2.90 26.20
N PHE A 265 0.00 3.25 26.63
CA PHE A 265 1.23 2.99 25.90
C PHE A 265 1.47 1.49 25.72
N VAL A 266 1.40 0.69 26.79
CA VAL A 266 1.64 -0.76 26.70
C VAL A 266 0.51 -1.51 25.99
N ALA A 267 -0.72 -0.97 26.01
CA ALA A 267 -1.82 -1.50 25.22
C ALA A 267 -1.63 -1.24 23.71
N ALA A 268 -1.05 -0.10 23.34
CA ALA A 268 -0.88 0.33 21.96
C ALA A 268 0.45 -0.08 21.32
N ALA A 269 1.48 -0.43 22.10
CA ALA A 269 2.82 -0.73 21.60
C ALA A 269 3.20 -2.21 21.78
N THR A 270 4.17 -2.67 20.99
CA THR A 270 4.80 -3.98 21.13
C THR A 270 6.28 -3.91 20.78
N VAL A 271 7.08 -4.82 21.33
CA VAL A 271 8.51 -4.94 21.02
C VAL A 271 8.71 -5.72 19.72
N GLU A 272 7.98 -6.83 19.57
CA GLU A 272 7.97 -7.67 18.39
C GLU A 272 6.65 -7.49 17.64
N PRO A 273 6.65 -7.51 16.29
CA PRO A 273 5.41 -7.42 15.53
C PRO A 273 4.45 -8.56 15.90
N ASP A 274 3.17 -8.26 16.12
CA ASP A 274 2.15 -9.29 16.35
C ASP A 274 1.91 -10.14 15.09
N ALA A 275 2.15 -9.54 13.92
CA ALA A 275 2.04 -10.15 12.62
C ALA A 275 3.02 -9.52 11.61
N TRP A 276 3.28 -10.24 10.52
CA TRP A 276 4.03 -9.77 9.37
C TRP A 276 3.12 -9.74 8.13
N ILE A 277 3.14 -8.63 7.41
CA ILE A 277 2.55 -8.51 6.08
C ILE A 277 3.62 -8.92 5.07
N VAL A 278 3.38 -10.02 4.36
CA VAL A 278 4.25 -10.50 3.27
C VAL A 278 3.58 -10.15 1.95
N GLN A 279 4.28 -9.41 1.10
CA GLN A 279 3.81 -9.03 -0.21
C GLN A 279 4.77 -9.57 -1.27
N ALA A 280 4.23 -10.29 -2.26
CA ALA A 280 4.95 -10.73 -3.45
C ALA A 280 4.39 -10.00 -4.67
N ARG A 281 5.26 -9.32 -5.42
CA ARG A 281 4.93 -8.54 -6.62
C ARG A 281 5.67 -9.12 -7.82
N VAL A 282 4.95 -9.35 -8.91
CA VAL A 282 5.54 -9.83 -10.18
C VAL A 282 4.93 -9.11 -11.36
N GLY A 283 5.77 -8.67 -12.30
CA GLY A 283 5.34 -8.10 -13.59
C GLY A 283 5.78 -8.99 -14.75
N VAL A 284 4.89 -9.22 -15.72
CA VAL A 284 5.17 -10.01 -16.94
C VAL A 284 4.70 -9.24 -18.18
N GLY A 285 5.47 -9.31 -19.27
CA GLY A 285 5.11 -8.66 -20.55
C GLY A 285 5.60 -7.21 -20.69
N THR A 286 5.16 -6.55 -21.77
CA THR A 286 5.51 -5.17 -22.12
C THR A 286 4.32 -4.44 -22.77
N PRO A 287 3.69 -3.45 -22.09
CA PRO A 287 3.91 -3.04 -20.70
C PRO A 287 3.59 -4.19 -19.72
N PRO A 288 4.22 -4.21 -18.53
CA PRO A 288 4.08 -5.34 -17.62
C PRO A 288 2.66 -5.40 -17.05
N ALA A 289 2.00 -6.55 -17.19
CA ALA A 289 0.87 -6.91 -16.35
C ALA A 289 1.42 -7.26 -14.96
N VAL A 290 1.05 -6.48 -13.94
CA VAL A 290 1.56 -6.66 -12.57
C VAL A 290 0.50 -7.34 -11.73
N SER A 291 0.89 -8.41 -11.04
CA SER A 291 0.09 -9.08 -10.03
C SER A 291 0.77 -8.99 -8.66
N VAL A 292 -0.02 -8.74 -7.64
CA VAL A 292 0.43 -8.68 -6.24
C VAL A 292 -0.38 -9.65 -5.40
N VAL A 293 0.32 -10.45 -4.60
CA VAL A 293 -0.27 -11.32 -3.57
C VAL A 293 0.25 -10.84 -2.22
N GLU A 294 -0.66 -10.54 -1.30
CA GLU A 294 -0.35 -10.14 0.07
C GLU A 294 -0.97 -11.13 1.05
N VAL A 295 -0.21 -11.51 2.07
CA VAL A 295 -0.73 -12.26 3.22
C VAL A 295 -0.34 -11.63 4.55
N LEU A 296 -1.22 -11.77 5.54
CA LEU A 296 -0.92 -11.49 6.93
C LEU A 296 -0.53 -12.80 7.62
N LEU A 297 0.72 -12.87 8.09
CA LEU A 297 1.29 -13.98 8.83
C LEU A 297 1.29 -13.69 10.32
N VAL A 298 0.67 -14.56 11.10
CA VAL A 298 0.73 -14.55 12.57
C VAL A 298 1.61 -15.67 13.08
N ARG A 299 2.26 -15.45 14.22
CA ARG A 299 3.05 -16.48 14.89
C ARG A 299 2.12 -17.49 15.56
N ALA A 300 2.29 -18.77 15.23
CA ALA A 300 1.57 -19.90 15.80
C ALA A 300 2.60 -20.89 16.39
N ALA A 301 3.04 -20.61 17.62
CA ALA A 301 4.14 -21.31 18.30
C ALA A 301 5.43 -21.31 17.45
N ALA A 302 5.88 -22.48 16.98
CA ALA A 302 7.06 -22.67 16.13
C ALA A 302 6.77 -22.58 14.62
N ARG A 303 5.59 -22.07 14.24
CA ARG A 303 5.16 -21.92 12.84
C ARG A 303 4.56 -20.53 12.61
N ALA A 304 4.37 -20.18 11.34
CA ALA A 304 3.57 -19.02 10.95
C ALA A 304 2.29 -19.49 10.26
N ALA A 305 1.17 -18.85 10.55
CA ALA A 305 -0.13 -19.12 9.93
C ALA A 305 -0.59 -17.91 9.11
N VAL A 306 -1.20 -18.17 7.95
CA VAL A 306 -1.86 -17.13 7.15
C VAL A 306 -3.26 -16.90 7.72
N VAL A 307 -3.56 -15.67 8.13
CA VAL A 307 -4.90 -15.30 8.64
C VAL A 307 -5.68 -14.39 7.70
N ARG A 308 -4.99 -13.71 6.79
CA ARG A 308 -5.60 -12.86 5.76
C ARG A 308 -4.81 -13.00 4.47
N ARG A 309 -5.50 -12.95 3.35
CA ARG A 309 -4.94 -12.94 2.00
C ARG A 309 -5.66 -11.91 1.14
N ARG A 310 -4.91 -11.14 0.36
CA ARG A 310 -5.42 -10.20 -0.64
C ARG A 310 -4.63 -10.40 -1.94
N THR A 311 -5.30 -10.24 -3.07
CA THR A 311 -4.69 -10.34 -4.41
C THR A 311 -5.27 -9.26 -5.29
N TRP A 312 -4.42 -8.55 -6.01
CA TRP A 312 -4.86 -7.53 -6.97
C TRP A 312 -3.86 -7.41 -8.12
N THR A 313 -4.33 -6.80 -9.20
CA THR A 313 -3.50 -6.41 -10.34
C THR A 313 -3.33 -4.90 -10.36
N GLU A 314 -2.19 -4.41 -10.83
CA GLU A 314 -1.92 -2.97 -11.01
C GLU A 314 -1.88 -2.56 -12.48
#